data_AF-A0A2S8AET7-F1
#
_entry.id   AF-A0A2S8AET7-F1
#
_cell.length_a   1.000
_cell.length_b   1.000
_cell.length_c   1.000
_cell.angle_alpha   90.00
_cell.angle_beta   90.00
_cell.angle_gamma   90.00
#
_symmetry.space_group_name_H-M   'P 1'
#
loop_
_entity.id
_entity.type
_entity.pdbx_description
1 polymer ?
#
loop_
_entity_poly.entity_id
_entity_poly.type
_entity_poly.pdbx_seq_one_letter_code
_entity_poly.pdbx_strand_id
1 'polypeptide(L)'
;MGIITLTTDFGLDDFHVASLKGSIYTQLSEVTVVDISHQIMPFDLIQTAYILKNSYNDFPKGTIHIIGVDALPNTFIKPIAAEVNGHFFICNDNGILSLIAEEINPDQIIEITINKYDEIHFLTKDLFVPVACHLARGGKLDLVGRKITTFKKLTQLKPIEKNEDNSITGIIIYIDNYGNAVTNISQKQFQQFGKNRPFTLFARNTKFSKIFTKYSDLLGNEPDEKKFHGKALAIFNSSGYIQISMYKSNLKTVGGASSLMGLDIGTQIRLVFE
;
A
#
# COMPACT_ATOMS: atom_id res chain seq x y z
N MET A 1 -3.49 -16.35 19.71
CA MET A 1 -2.10 -16.18 19.23
C MET A 1 -2.06 -14.84 18.51
N GLY A 2 -1.23 -13.89 18.96
CA GLY A 2 -1.08 -12.60 18.27
C GLY A 2 -0.17 -12.74 17.05
N ILE A 3 -0.51 -12.06 15.95
CA ILE A 3 0.37 -11.87 14.80
C ILE A 3 0.82 -10.40 14.82
N ILE A 4 2.13 -10.18 14.69
CA ILE A 4 2.71 -8.84 14.50
C ILE A 4 3.24 -8.77 13.08
N THR A 5 2.76 -7.81 12.29
CA THR A 5 3.30 -7.56 10.95
C THR A 5 4.22 -6.36 10.95
N LEU A 6 5.21 -6.37 10.05
CA LEU A 6 6.18 -5.30 9.90
C LEU A 6 6.12 -4.71 8.49
N THR A 7 5.91 -3.40 8.40
CA THR A 7 6.09 -2.62 7.17
C THR A 7 7.05 -1.47 7.46
N THR A 8 8.23 -1.45 6.84
CA THR A 8 9.26 -0.43 7.08
C THR A 8 9.95 0.03 5.80
N ASP A 9 10.64 1.17 5.89
CA ASP A 9 11.51 1.72 4.84
C ASP A 9 13.01 1.54 5.18
N PHE A 10 13.33 0.57 6.03
CA PHE A 10 14.70 0.33 6.53
C PHE A 10 15.59 -0.43 5.54
N GLY A 11 15.01 -1.02 4.50
CA GLY A 11 15.73 -1.96 3.64
C GLY A 11 16.04 -3.28 4.36
N LEU A 12 16.84 -4.10 3.68
CA LEU A 12 17.34 -5.38 4.19
C LEU A 12 18.88 -5.44 4.23
N ASP A 13 19.54 -4.35 3.88
CA ASP A 13 21.01 -4.27 3.82
C ASP A 13 21.62 -4.06 5.22
N ASP A 14 20.87 -3.42 6.12
CA ASP A 14 21.30 -3.06 7.47
C ASP A 14 20.65 -3.92 8.57
N PHE A 15 21.19 -3.83 9.79
CA PHE A 15 20.78 -4.63 10.95
C PHE A 15 19.41 -4.24 11.55
N HIS A 16 18.77 -3.16 11.09
CA HIS A 16 17.59 -2.57 11.72
C HIS A 16 16.41 -3.54 11.83
N VAL A 17 16.09 -4.27 10.76
CA VAL A 17 14.98 -5.25 10.75
C VAL A 17 15.27 -6.41 11.70
N ALA A 18 16.49 -6.92 11.71
CA ALA A 18 16.90 -7.99 12.63
C ALA A 18 16.83 -7.55 14.10
N SER A 19 17.30 -6.33 14.39
CA SER A 19 17.23 -5.72 15.72
C SER A 19 15.78 -5.51 16.18
N LEU A 20 14.89 -5.12 15.26
CA LEU A 20 13.46 -4.96 15.54
C LEU A 20 12.81 -6.30 15.91
N LYS A 21 13.03 -7.34 15.10
CA LYS A 21 12.53 -8.70 15.38
C LYS A 21 13.10 -9.26 16.68
N GLY A 22 14.40 -9.08 16.93
CA GLY A 22 15.02 -9.48 18.19
C GLY A 22 14.37 -8.81 19.40
N SER A 23 14.01 -7.52 19.30
CA SER A 23 13.26 -6.81 20.34
C SER A 23 11.88 -7.42 20.59
N ILE A 24 11.16 -7.78 19.52
CA ILE A 24 9.86 -8.45 19.61
C ILE A 24 9.99 -9.79 20.33
N TYR A 25 10.91 -10.66 19.87
CA TYR A 25 11.08 -12.00 20.46
C TYR A 25 11.62 -11.97 21.89
N THR A 26 12.39 -10.94 22.26
CA THR A 26 12.82 -10.74 23.65
C THR A 26 11.63 -10.48 24.58
N GLN A 27 10.59 -9.79 24.08
CA GLN A 27 9.39 -9.51 24.85
C GLN A 27 8.35 -10.63 24.76
N LEU A 28 8.23 -11.28 23.60
CA LEU A 28 7.21 -12.30 23.34
C LEU A 28 7.79 -13.38 22.43
N SER A 29 8.39 -14.41 23.03
CA SER A 29 9.16 -15.45 22.31
C SER A 29 8.35 -16.25 21.29
N GLU A 30 7.06 -16.49 21.58
CA GLU A 30 6.18 -17.34 20.77
C GLU A 30 5.32 -16.57 19.75
N VAL A 31 5.53 -15.25 19.59
CA VAL A 31 4.70 -14.45 18.67
C VAL A 31 5.08 -14.73 17.22
N THR A 32 4.08 -14.79 16.34
CA THR A 32 4.35 -14.85 14.90
C THR A 32 4.63 -13.45 14.37
N VAL A 33 5.83 -13.26 13.80
CA VAL A 33 6.19 -12.03 13.10
C VAL A 33 6.16 -12.26 11.59
N VAL A 34 5.43 -11.41 10.86
CA VAL A 34 5.31 -11.48 9.40
C VAL A 34 5.76 -10.17 8.77
N ASP A 35 6.74 -10.24 7.87
CA ASP A 35 7.14 -9.04 7.11
C ASP A 35 6.15 -8.83 5.97
N ILE A 36 5.55 -7.64 5.88
CA ILE A 36 4.77 -7.23 4.72
C ILE A 36 5.72 -6.66 3.66
N SER A 37 6.57 -5.71 4.05
CA SER A 37 7.66 -5.21 3.22
C SER A 37 8.66 -4.39 4.04
N HIS A 38 9.94 -4.52 3.69
CA HIS A 38 11.01 -3.64 4.17
C HIS A 38 11.64 -2.82 3.03
N GLN A 39 11.08 -2.94 1.82
CA GLN A 39 11.58 -2.28 0.60
C GLN A 39 10.67 -1.11 0.19
N ILE A 40 9.94 -0.55 1.16
CA ILE A 40 9.23 0.71 0.94
C ILE A 40 10.28 1.78 0.61
N MET A 41 9.99 2.62 -0.38
CA MET A 41 10.82 3.79 -0.67
C MET A 41 10.87 4.68 0.57
N PRO A 42 12.05 5.18 0.98
CA PRO A 42 12.19 6.01 2.16
C PRO A 42 11.11 7.09 2.23
N PHE A 43 10.37 7.09 3.33
CA PHE A 43 9.33 8.07 3.65
C PHE A 43 8.06 8.03 2.77
N ASP A 44 7.89 7.05 1.88
CA ASP A 44 6.74 7.00 0.97
C ASP A 44 5.47 6.43 1.62
N LEU A 45 4.63 7.34 2.14
CA LEU A 45 3.36 7.00 2.76
C LEU A 45 2.32 6.48 1.76
N ILE A 46 2.38 6.89 0.49
CA ILE A 46 1.40 6.47 -0.52
C ILE A 46 1.66 5.01 -0.92
N GLN A 47 2.92 4.67 -1.18
CA GLN A 47 3.33 3.30 -1.45
C GLN A 47 3.04 2.39 -0.25
N THR A 48 3.36 2.86 0.97
CA THR A 48 3.05 2.14 2.22
C THR A 48 1.56 1.84 2.34
N ALA A 49 0.71 2.85 2.15
CA ALA A 49 -0.73 2.68 2.23
C ALA A 49 -1.26 1.71 1.15
N TYR A 50 -0.74 1.80 -0.08
CA TYR A 50 -1.12 0.89 -1.16
C TYR A 50 -0.78 -0.56 -0.80
N ILE A 51 0.43 -0.84 -0.34
CA ILE A 51 0.85 -2.21 0.03
C ILE A 51 0.05 -2.73 1.23
N LEU A 52 -0.12 -1.91 2.27
CA LEU A 52 -0.87 -2.31 3.47
C LEU A 52 -2.34 -2.57 3.18
N LYS A 53 -3.05 -1.65 2.48
CA LYS A 53 -4.48 -1.81 2.12
C LYS A 53 -4.76 -3.14 1.41
N ASN A 54 -3.81 -3.58 0.59
CA ASN A 54 -3.90 -4.79 -0.22
C ASN A 54 -3.41 -6.07 0.48
N SER A 55 -2.94 -5.98 1.73
CA SER A 55 -2.43 -7.15 2.48
C SER A 55 -3.07 -7.33 3.85
N TYR A 56 -3.38 -6.24 4.58
CA TYR A 56 -3.79 -6.34 5.98
C TYR A 56 -5.10 -7.10 6.18
N ASN A 57 -6.03 -7.02 5.23
CA ASN A 57 -7.35 -7.65 5.30
C ASN A 57 -7.30 -9.19 5.22
N ASP A 58 -6.21 -9.75 4.70
CA ASP A 58 -6.02 -11.21 4.62
C ASP A 58 -5.51 -11.80 5.95
N PHE A 59 -5.08 -10.94 6.88
CA PHE A 59 -4.71 -11.36 8.22
C PHE A 59 -5.94 -11.58 9.12
N PRO A 60 -5.87 -12.44 10.14
CA PRO A 60 -6.91 -12.57 11.15
C PRO A 60 -7.16 -11.26 11.91
N LYS A 61 -8.39 -11.07 12.39
CA LYS A 61 -8.72 -10.01 13.34
C LYS A 61 -7.85 -10.13 14.60
N GLY A 62 -7.50 -8.99 15.18
CA GLY A 62 -6.56 -8.86 16.30
C GLY A 62 -5.09 -8.80 15.88
N THR A 63 -4.77 -8.92 14.58
CA THR A 63 -3.40 -8.72 14.07
C THR A 63 -2.95 -7.28 14.31
N ILE A 64 -1.69 -7.12 14.72
CA ILE A 64 -1.05 -5.84 15.00
C ILE A 64 -0.08 -5.51 13.87
N HIS A 65 -0.25 -4.35 13.25
CA HIS A 65 0.58 -3.88 12.15
C HIS A 65 1.48 -2.74 12.63
N ILE A 66 2.80 -3.00 12.69
CA ILE A 66 3.79 -1.97 12.97
C ILE A 66 4.19 -1.32 11.65
N ILE A 67 4.00 0.00 11.56
CA ILE A 67 4.40 0.81 10.41
C ILE A 67 5.61 1.66 10.79
N GLY A 68 6.78 1.15 10.46
CA GLY A 68 8.07 1.83 10.63
C GLY A 68 8.50 2.56 9.36
N VAL A 69 7.62 3.34 8.73
CA VAL A 69 7.91 4.17 7.55
C VAL A 69 7.74 5.64 7.94
N ASP A 70 8.75 6.48 7.70
CA ASP A 70 8.79 7.86 8.22
C ASP A 70 8.49 7.91 9.75
N ALA A 71 8.99 6.88 10.45
CA ALA A 71 8.75 6.65 11.87
C ALA A 71 9.89 7.21 12.72
N LEU A 72 10.21 8.49 12.54
CA LEU A 72 11.27 9.18 13.27
C LEU A 72 10.73 9.91 14.51
N PRO A 73 11.54 10.03 15.58
CA PRO A 73 11.24 10.92 16.70
C PRO A 73 11.08 12.38 16.23
N ASN A 74 9.96 13.01 16.58
CA ASN A 74 9.59 14.37 16.22
C ASN A 74 8.66 14.98 17.30
N THR A 75 8.94 16.21 17.71
CA THR A 75 8.14 16.91 18.74
C THR A 75 6.69 17.17 18.30
N PHE A 76 6.44 17.32 17.00
CA PHE A 76 5.15 17.67 16.41
C PHE A 76 4.38 16.47 15.83
N ILE A 77 5.08 15.40 15.45
CA ILE A 77 4.47 14.18 14.90
C ILE A 77 4.42 13.14 16.01
N LYS A 78 3.23 12.94 16.57
CA LYS A 78 3.06 12.04 17.72
C LYS A 78 2.89 10.60 17.28
N PRO A 79 3.44 9.63 18.03
CA PRO A 79 3.16 8.22 17.81
C PRO A 79 1.73 7.89 18.22
N ILE A 80 1.02 7.15 17.39
CA ILE A 80 -0.37 6.75 17.61
C ILE A 80 -0.55 5.25 17.42
N ALA A 81 -1.54 4.70 18.12
CA ALA A 81 -2.07 3.38 17.89
C ALA A 81 -3.58 3.46 17.63
N ALA A 82 -4.06 2.75 16.62
CA ALA A 82 -5.46 2.77 16.24
C ALA A 82 -6.02 1.37 16.04
N GLU A 83 -7.28 1.18 16.40
CA GLU A 83 -8.06 0.01 16.01
C GLU A 83 -8.89 0.35 14.78
N VAL A 84 -8.72 -0.43 13.71
CA VAL A 84 -9.43 -0.24 12.44
C VAL A 84 -9.86 -1.61 11.93
N ASN A 85 -11.18 -1.82 11.76
CA ASN A 85 -11.73 -3.06 11.22
C ASN A 85 -11.26 -4.29 12.04
N GLY A 86 -11.14 -4.16 13.36
CA GLY A 86 -10.63 -5.21 14.25
C GLY A 86 -9.16 -5.57 14.08
N HIS A 87 -8.34 -4.72 13.45
CA HIS A 87 -6.87 -4.80 13.45
C HIS A 87 -6.29 -3.62 14.21
N PHE A 88 -5.06 -3.77 14.72
CA PHE A 88 -4.35 -2.68 15.36
C PHE A 88 -3.25 -2.15 14.45
N PHE A 89 -3.12 -0.84 14.36
CA PHE A 89 -2.07 -0.15 13.60
C PHE A 89 -1.26 0.73 14.53
N ILE A 90 0.06 0.61 14.49
CA ILE A 90 0.98 1.42 15.30
C ILE A 90 1.89 2.19 14.35
N CYS A 91 1.81 3.51 14.38
CA CYS A 91 2.51 4.38 13.43
C CYS A 91 2.72 5.79 14.00
N ASN A 92 3.44 6.63 13.27
CA ASN A 92 3.43 8.07 13.51
C ASN A 92 2.14 8.70 12.96
N ASP A 93 1.67 9.78 13.58
CA ASP A 93 0.57 10.61 13.06
C ASP A 93 1.05 11.53 11.92
N ASN A 94 1.71 10.95 10.92
CA ASN A 94 2.20 11.65 9.74
C ASN A 94 1.15 11.69 8.60
N GLY A 95 0.01 11.03 8.80
CA GLY A 95 -1.09 10.93 7.85
C GLY A 95 -1.30 9.53 7.29
N ILE A 96 -0.39 8.59 7.52
CA ILE A 96 -0.48 7.22 6.99
C ILE A 96 -1.78 6.50 7.37
N LEU A 97 -2.25 6.69 8.61
CA LEU A 97 -3.49 6.08 9.10
C LEU A 97 -4.69 6.48 8.22
N SER A 98 -4.77 7.74 7.80
CA SER A 98 -5.86 8.23 6.94
C SER A 98 -5.82 7.65 5.52
N LEU A 99 -4.62 7.30 5.03
CA LEU A 99 -4.46 6.69 3.71
C LEU A 99 -4.85 5.20 3.73
N ILE A 100 -4.55 4.49 4.83
CA ILE A 100 -4.91 3.09 5.04
C ILE A 100 -6.42 2.96 5.31
N ALA A 101 -6.95 3.81 6.17
CA ALA A 101 -8.33 3.78 6.64
C ALA A 101 -9.22 4.82 5.91
N GLU A 102 -8.99 5.03 4.61
CA GLU A 102 -9.69 6.07 3.84
C GLU A 102 -11.22 5.92 3.83
N GLU A 103 -11.71 4.68 3.81
CA GLU A 103 -13.15 4.36 3.79
C GLU A 103 -13.69 3.87 5.14
N ILE A 104 -12.83 3.74 6.17
CA ILE A 104 -13.18 3.14 7.46
C ILE A 104 -12.72 4.09 8.57
N ASN A 105 -13.67 4.58 9.36
CA ASN A 105 -13.30 5.34 10.56
C ASN A 105 -12.69 4.39 11.59
N PRO A 106 -11.54 4.74 12.19
CA PRO A 106 -10.99 3.98 13.30
C PRO A 106 -11.98 3.89 14.46
N ASP A 107 -12.13 2.70 15.03
CA ASP A 107 -12.97 2.43 16.20
C ASP A 107 -12.41 3.18 17.43
N GLN A 108 -11.07 3.22 17.51
CA GLN A 108 -10.35 3.88 18.57
C GLN A 108 -8.99 4.39 18.07
N ILE A 109 -8.57 5.55 18.58
CA ILE A 109 -7.24 6.12 18.35
C ILE A 109 -6.66 6.58 19.68
N ILE A 110 -5.43 6.14 19.95
CA ILE A 110 -4.66 6.48 21.15
C ILE A 110 -3.35 7.15 20.72
N GLU A 111 -3.05 8.30 21.29
CA GLU A 111 -1.69 8.83 21.30
C GLU A 111 -0.87 8.05 22.33
N ILE A 112 0.25 7.49 21.90
CA ILE A 112 1.09 6.63 22.74
C ILE A 112 1.94 7.49 23.67
N THR A 113 1.80 7.31 24.99
CA THR A 113 2.47 8.15 26.01
C THR A 113 3.19 7.36 27.10
N ILE A 114 3.36 6.04 26.95
CA ILE A 114 3.92 5.16 27.99
C ILE A 114 5.42 5.38 28.28
N ASN A 115 6.18 5.95 27.34
CA ASN A 115 7.62 6.22 27.52
C ASN A 115 7.92 7.72 27.34
N LYS A 116 8.99 8.20 27.98
CA LYS A 116 9.51 9.55 27.75
C LYS A 116 10.11 9.62 26.34
N TYR A 117 9.50 10.44 25.50
CA TYR A 117 9.84 10.55 24.09
C TYR A 117 11.29 11.01 23.85
N ASP A 118 11.83 11.82 24.75
CA ASP A 118 13.16 12.45 24.61
C ASP A 118 14.33 11.46 24.71
N GLU A 119 14.09 10.26 25.25
CA GLU A 119 15.11 9.21 25.42
C GLU A 119 15.07 8.16 24.29
N ILE A 120 14.16 8.33 23.31
CA ILE A 120 13.89 7.35 22.27
C ILE A 120 14.67 7.68 20.99
N HIS A 121 15.68 6.85 20.69
CA HIS A 121 16.45 6.97 19.45
C HIS A 121 15.86 6.13 18.31
N PHE A 122 15.30 4.95 18.62
CA PHE A 122 14.71 4.08 17.63
C PHE A 122 13.23 3.87 17.92
N LEU A 123 12.40 4.83 17.51
CA LEU A 123 10.97 4.86 17.79
C LEU A 123 10.24 3.54 17.54
N THR A 124 10.50 2.92 16.39
CA THR A 124 9.87 1.64 16.03
C THR A 124 10.25 0.52 17.01
N LYS A 125 11.52 0.45 17.43
CA LYS A 125 12.02 -0.58 18.35
C LYS A 125 11.67 -0.30 19.81
N ASP A 126 11.82 0.95 20.24
CA ASP A 126 11.79 1.33 21.66
C ASP A 126 10.39 1.76 22.11
N LEU A 127 9.47 2.06 21.18
CA LEU A 127 8.09 2.42 21.46
C LEU A 127 7.07 1.50 20.78
N PHE A 128 7.18 1.28 19.46
CA PHE A 128 6.14 0.53 18.75
C PHE A 128 6.14 -0.96 19.13
N VAL A 129 7.32 -1.57 19.30
CA VAL A 129 7.41 -2.98 19.74
C VAL A 129 6.79 -3.22 21.12
N PRO A 130 7.11 -2.46 22.19
CA PRO A 130 6.42 -2.60 23.47
C PRO A 130 4.90 -2.51 23.37
N VAL A 131 4.37 -1.56 22.60
CA VAL A 131 2.93 -1.41 22.35
C VAL A 131 2.37 -2.64 21.62
N ALA A 132 3.05 -3.10 20.58
CA ALA A 132 2.62 -4.27 19.82
C ALA A 132 2.61 -5.55 20.67
N CYS A 133 3.63 -5.75 21.50
CA CYS A 133 3.73 -6.90 22.39
C CYS A 133 2.67 -6.85 23.50
N HIS A 134 2.33 -5.66 24.02
CA HIS A 134 1.22 -5.48 24.96
C HIS A 134 -0.10 -5.90 24.33
N LEU A 135 -0.41 -5.41 23.13
CA LEU A 135 -1.63 -5.77 22.40
C LEU A 135 -1.67 -7.27 22.04
N ALA A 136 -0.55 -7.84 21.60
CA ALA A 136 -0.44 -9.27 21.26
C ALA A 136 -0.72 -10.20 22.45
N ARG A 137 -0.51 -9.74 23.69
CA ARG A 137 -0.87 -10.47 24.93
C ARG A 137 -2.34 -10.32 25.33
N GLY A 138 -3.15 -9.61 24.55
CA GLY A 138 -4.54 -9.28 24.89
C GLY A 138 -4.68 -8.03 25.77
N GLY A 139 -3.61 -7.23 25.87
CA GLY A 139 -3.66 -5.93 26.54
C GLY A 139 -4.62 -4.97 25.84
N LYS A 140 -5.29 -4.11 26.62
CA LYS A 140 -6.20 -3.11 26.06
C LYS A 140 -5.45 -1.94 25.45
N LEU A 141 -5.96 -1.43 24.33
CA LEU A 141 -5.41 -0.27 23.63
C LEU A 141 -5.42 1.00 24.50
N ASP A 142 -6.43 1.20 25.36
CA ASP A 142 -6.51 2.35 26.28
C ASP A 142 -5.35 2.46 27.28
N LEU A 143 -4.59 1.38 27.51
CA LEU A 143 -3.52 1.37 28.51
C LEU A 143 -2.19 1.91 27.96
N VAL A 144 -2.07 2.16 26.65
CA VAL A 144 -0.81 2.58 26.03
C VAL A 144 -0.68 4.10 25.86
N GLY A 145 -1.70 4.85 26.28
CA GLY A 145 -1.63 6.30 26.31
C GLY A 145 -2.99 6.97 26.40
N ARG A 146 -3.14 8.14 25.77
CA ARG A 146 -4.36 8.96 25.86
C ARG A 146 -5.23 8.82 24.62
N LYS A 147 -6.55 8.72 24.82
CA LYS A 147 -7.51 8.70 23.72
C LYS A 147 -7.56 10.06 23.02
N ILE A 148 -7.53 10.02 21.70
CA ILE A 148 -7.65 11.21 20.85
C ILE A 148 -8.80 11.03 19.86
N THR A 149 -9.37 12.15 19.42
CA THR A 149 -10.49 12.19 18.46
C THR A 149 -10.08 12.73 17.10
N THR A 150 -8.86 13.27 17.00
CA THR A 150 -8.31 13.90 15.80
C THR A 150 -6.93 13.33 15.53
N PHE A 151 -6.64 13.11 14.25
CA PHE A 151 -5.35 12.67 13.74
C PHE A 151 -5.14 13.34 12.39
N LYS A 152 -3.89 13.39 11.93
CA LYS A 152 -3.52 14.01 10.65
C LYS A 152 -4.18 13.28 9.49
N LYS A 153 -4.84 14.05 8.62
CA LYS A 153 -5.49 13.54 7.41
C LYS A 153 -4.72 13.96 6.17
N LEU A 154 -4.40 12.99 5.33
CA LEU A 154 -3.92 13.16 3.97
C LEU A 154 -4.97 12.64 3.00
N THR A 155 -5.09 13.31 1.86
CA THR A 155 -6.04 12.92 0.81
C THR A 155 -5.26 12.39 -0.38
N GLN A 156 -5.65 11.22 -0.89
CA GLN A 156 -5.10 10.72 -2.15
C GLN A 156 -5.74 11.45 -3.33
N LEU A 157 -4.96 11.62 -4.40
CA LEU A 157 -5.51 12.12 -5.66
C LEU A 157 -6.50 11.10 -6.21
N LYS A 158 -7.75 11.53 -6.37
CA LYS A 158 -8.82 10.73 -6.98
C LYS A 158 -8.82 10.92 -8.49
N PRO A 159 -9.18 9.89 -9.28
CA PRO A 159 -9.40 10.08 -10.70
C PRO A 159 -10.49 11.13 -10.96
N ILE A 160 -10.27 11.96 -11.98
CA ILE A 160 -11.19 13.02 -12.37
C ILE A 160 -12.10 12.49 -13.46
N GLU A 161 -13.40 12.47 -13.19
CA GLU A 161 -14.44 12.13 -14.16
C GLU A 161 -14.92 13.41 -14.87
N LYS A 162 -14.86 13.41 -16.21
CA LYS A 162 -15.34 14.51 -17.05
C LYS A 162 -16.45 14.03 -17.95
N ASN A 163 -17.68 14.38 -17.59
CA ASN A 163 -18.88 14.01 -18.36
C ASN A 163 -18.90 14.64 -19.77
N GLU A 164 -18.41 15.88 -19.91
CA GLU A 164 -18.38 16.60 -21.19
C GLU A 164 -17.53 15.89 -22.24
N ASP A 165 -16.38 15.37 -21.83
CA ASP A 165 -15.41 14.68 -22.69
C ASP A 165 -15.58 13.15 -22.67
N ASN A 166 -16.62 12.63 -22.00
CA ASN A 166 -16.80 11.21 -21.71
C ASN A 166 -15.49 10.54 -21.24
N SER A 167 -14.78 11.12 -20.27
CA SER A 167 -13.45 10.64 -19.90
C SER A 167 -13.18 10.53 -18.41
N ILE A 168 -12.28 9.62 -18.06
CA ILE A 168 -11.67 9.51 -16.72
C ILE A 168 -10.17 9.80 -16.87
N THR A 169 -9.65 10.71 -16.05
CA THR A 169 -8.21 10.97 -15.96
C THR A 169 -7.70 10.55 -14.58
N GLY A 170 -6.82 9.57 -14.55
CA GLY A 170 -6.11 9.12 -13.36
C GLY A 170 -4.61 9.33 -13.47
N ILE A 171 -3.87 8.79 -12.50
CA ILE A 171 -2.41 8.79 -12.45
C ILE A 171 -1.88 7.42 -12.07
N ILE A 172 -0.62 7.14 -12.40
CA ILE A 172 0.12 6.01 -11.83
C ILE A 172 0.41 6.28 -10.35
N ILE A 173 0.04 5.35 -9.48
CA ILE A 173 0.23 5.45 -8.02
C ILE A 173 1.18 4.40 -7.46
N TYR A 174 1.47 3.35 -8.22
CA TYR A 174 2.36 2.29 -7.78
C TYR A 174 3.03 1.62 -8.98
N ILE A 175 4.30 1.26 -8.82
CA ILE A 175 5.05 0.43 -9.76
C ILE A 175 5.48 -0.81 -9.00
N ASP A 176 5.07 -1.99 -9.48
CA ASP A 176 5.40 -3.25 -8.81
C ASP A 176 6.82 -3.75 -9.17
N ASN A 177 7.24 -4.83 -8.52
CA ASN A 177 8.55 -5.44 -8.75
C ASN A 177 8.74 -6.03 -10.18
N TYR A 178 7.68 -6.14 -10.97
CA TYR A 178 7.74 -6.53 -12.38
C TYR A 178 7.76 -5.32 -13.32
N GLY A 179 7.77 -4.10 -12.77
CA GLY A 179 7.69 -2.85 -13.51
C GLY A 179 6.31 -2.60 -14.12
N ASN A 180 5.25 -3.22 -13.60
CA ASN A 180 3.88 -2.92 -13.98
C ASN A 180 3.44 -1.61 -13.31
N ALA A 181 2.76 -0.76 -14.07
CA ALA A 181 2.30 0.53 -13.60
C ALA A 181 0.82 0.46 -13.21
N VAL A 182 0.53 0.63 -11.93
CA VAL A 182 -0.84 0.61 -11.38
C VAL A 182 -1.38 2.03 -11.30
N THR A 183 -2.59 2.22 -11.81
CA THR A 183 -3.31 3.50 -11.78
C THR A 183 -4.17 3.64 -10.53
N ASN A 184 -4.58 4.87 -10.18
CA ASN A 184 -5.63 5.11 -9.18
C ASN A 184 -7.07 4.88 -9.70
N ILE A 185 -7.25 4.40 -10.93
CA ILE A 185 -8.57 4.17 -11.54
C ILE A 185 -9.04 2.77 -11.16
N SER A 186 -10.10 2.69 -10.34
CA SER A 186 -10.67 1.41 -9.91
C SER A 186 -11.57 0.80 -10.99
N GLN A 187 -11.70 -0.53 -10.98
CA GLN A 187 -12.63 -1.28 -11.81
C GLN A 187 -14.07 -0.83 -11.59
N LYS A 188 -14.45 -0.58 -10.33
CA LYS A 188 -15.77 -0.08 -9.96
C LYS A 188 -16.05 1.26 -10.64
N GLN A 189 -15.11 2.20 -10.57
CA GLN A 189 -15.23 3.52 -11.18
C GLN A 189 -15.30 3.44 -12.70
N PHE A 190 -14.43 2.63 -13.31
CA PHE A 190 -14.45 2.35 -14.75
C PHE A 190 -15.82 1.82 -15.21
N GLN A 191 -16.39 0.85 -14.50
CA GLN A 191 -17.69 0.25 -14.84
C GLN A 191 -18.85 1.22 -14.65
N GLN A 192 -18.87 1.97 -13.55
CA GLN A 192 -19.93 2.92 -13.21
C GLN A 192 -20.02 4.08 -14.21
N PHE A 193 -18.87 4.65 -14.59
CA PHE A 193 -18.82 5.74 -15.56
C PHE A 193 -18.98 5.24 -17.00
N GLY A 194 -18.31 4.13 -17.34
CA GLY A 194 -18.27 3.59 -18.68
C GLY A 194 -19.59 2.96 -19.14
N LYS A 195 -20.33 2.30 -18.25
CA LYS A 195 -21.61 1.61 -18.56
C LYS A 195 -21.52 0.69 -19.79
N ASN A 196 -20.41 -0.04 -19.92
CA ASN A 196 -20.09 -0.94 -21.05
C ASN A 196 -19.91 -0.26 -22.42
N ARG A 197 -19.74 1.07 -22.45
CA ARG A 197 -19.38 1.78 -23.68
C ARG A 197 -17.99 1.34 -24.18
N PRO A 198 -17.76 1.31 -25.50
CA PRO A 198 -16.42 1.21 -26.06
C PRO A 198 -15.53 2.31 -25.46
N PHE A 199 -14.24 2.02 -25.32
CA PHE A 199 -13.30 2.96 -24.74
C PHE A 199 -11.92 2.83 -25.36
N THR A 200 -11.15 3.90 -25.21
CA THR A 200 -9.70 3.89 -25.43
C THR A 200 -9.00 4.37 -24.17
N LEU A 201 -8.12 3.54 -23.62
CA LEU A 201 -7.17 3.90 -22.58
C LEU A 201 -5.89 4.41 -23.23
N PHE A 202 -5.45 5.60 -22.84
CA PHE A 202 -4.23 6.25 -23.27
C PHE A 202 -3.21 6.24 -22.13
N ALA A 203 -2.09 5.57 -22.38
CA ALA A 203 -0.91 5.56 -21.52
C ALA A 203 0.26 6.16 -22.31
N ARG A 204 0.44 7.48 -22.17
CA ARG A 204 1.28 8.29 -23.07
C ARG A 204 0.93 8.03 -24.56
N ASN A 205 1.85 7.43 -25.31
CA ASN A 205 1.70 7.14 -26.74
C ASN A 205 1.04 5.78 -27.00
N THR A 206 0.85 4.96 -25.97
CA THR A 206 0.27 3.62 -26.08
C THR A 206 -1.24 3.69 -25.87
N LYS A 207 -1.98 2.95 -26.70
CA LYS A 207 -3.44 2.88 -26.64
C LYS A 207 -3.89 1.45 -26.35
N PHE A 208 -4.92 1.30 -25.53
CA PHE A 208 -5.56 0.02 -25.25
C PHE A 208 -7.07 0.15 -25.43
N SER A 209 -7.66 -0.75 -26.20
CA SER A 209 -9.12 -0.85 -26.39
C SER A 209 -9.74 -1.97 -25.55
N LYS A 210 -8.94 -2.70 -24.78
CA LYS A 210 -9.37 -3.80 -23.93
C LYS A 210 -8.58 -3.82 -22.63
N ILE A 211 -9.28 -4.08 -21.53
CA ILE A 211 -8.70 -4.35 -20.21
C ILE A 211 -9.05 -5.80 -19.89
N PHE A 212 -8.04 -6.62 -19.62
CA PHE A 212 -8.21 -8.05 -19.33
C PHE A 212 -8.39 -8.29 -17.82
N THR A 213 -8.84 -9.49 -17.46
CA THR A 213 -8.93 -9.91 -16.05
C THR A 213 -7.73 -10.73 -15.62
N LYS A 214 -7.11 -11.44 -16.56
CA LYS A 214 -5.93 -12.27 -16.34
C LYS A 214 -4.92 -12.02 -17.45
N TYR A 215 -3.64 -12.23 -17.13
CA TYR A 215 -2.56 -12.18 -18.13
C TYR A 215 -2.78 -13.18 -19.27
N SER A 216 -3.27 -14.39 -18.96
CA SER A 216 -3.55 -15.44 -19.94
C SER A 216 -4.61 -15.05 -20.97
N ASP A 217 -5.50 -14.11 -20.64
CA ASP A 217 -6.58 -13.69 -21.55
C ASP A 217 -6.03 -13.01 -22.82
N LEU A 218 -4.78 -12.53 -22.78
CA LEU A 218 -4.07 -11.98 -23.94
C LEU A 218 -3.78 -13.05 -25.00
N LEU A 219 -3.62 -14.32 -24.61
CA LEU A 219 -3.26 -15.42 -25.50
C LEU A 219 -4.41 -15.79 -26.46
N GLY A 220 -5.65 -15.62 -26.01
CA GLY A 220 -6.83 -16.08 -26.75
C GLY A 220 -6.75 -17.58 -27.03
N ASN A 221 -6.72 -17.96 -28.31
CA ASN A 221 -6.63 -19.34 -28.78
C ASN A 221 -5.21 -19.72 -29.28
N GLU A 222 -4.21 -18.87 -29.10
CA GLU A 222 -2.84 -19.14 -29.55
C GLU A 222 -2.06 -19.91 -28.47
N PRO A 223 -1.64 -21.16 -28.73
CA PRO A 223 -0.92 -21.97 -27.75
C PRO A 223 0.55 -21.55 -27.57
N ASP A 224 1.16 -20.88 -28.57
CA ASP A 224 2.54 -20.41 -28.46
C ASP A 224 2.64 -19.07 -27.71
N GLU A 225 2.79 -19.17 -26.39
CA GLU A 225 2.93 -18.04 -25.47
C GLU A 225 4.09 -17.10 -25.83
N LYS A 226 5.17 -17.61 -26.45
CA LYS A 226 6.37 -16.80 -26.76
C LYS A 226 6.05 -15.65 -27.71
N LYS A 227 5.03 -15.80 -28.55
CA LYS A 227 4.55 -14.74 -29.47
C LYS A 227 3.99 -13.52 -28.74
N PHE A 228 3.72 -13.62 -27.44
CA PHE A 228 3.16 -12.55 -26.62
C PHE A 228 4.18 -11.96 -25.64
N HIS A 229 5.37 -12.53 -25.51
CA HIS A 229 6.41 -11.97 -24.66
C HIS A 229 6.71 -10.52 -25.05
N GLY A 230 6.74 -9.63 -24.05
CA GLY A 230 6.94 -8.19 -24.26
C GLY A 230 5.75 -7.48 -24.91
N LYS A 231 4.57 -8.10 -25.06
CA LYS A 231 3.38 -7.36 -25.48
C LYS A 231 2.77 -6.58 -24.32
N ALA A 232 2.41 -5.34 -24.62
CA ALA A 232 1.68 -4.45 -23.75
C ALA A 232 0.25 -4.96 -23.51
N LEU A 233 -0.21 -4.89 -22.26
CA LEU A 233 -1.60 -5.15 -21.91
C LEU A 233 -2.05 -4.27 -20.74
N ALA A 234 -3.34 -3.96 -20.71
CA ALA A 234 -4.01 -3.41 -19.55
C ALA A 234 -4.83 -4.51 -18.86
N ILE A 235 -4.76 -4.60 -17.54
CA ILE A 235 -5.51 -5.57 -16.74
C ILE A 235 -6.19 -4.88 -15.55
N PHE A 236 -7.26 -5.46 -15.04
CA PHE A 236 -7.68 -5.21 -13.66
C PHE A 236 -6.85 -6.09 -12.74
N ASN A 237 -6.02 -5.50 -11.89
CA ASN A 237 -5.19 -6.26 -10.96
C ASN A 237 -6.03 -6.83 -9.80
N SER A 238 -5.42 -7.67 -8.96
CA SER A 238 -6.09 -8.28 -7.80
C SER A 238 -6.60 -7.26 -6.78
N SER A 239 -6.02 -6.07 -6.77
CA SER A 239 -6.43 -4.92 -5.95
C SER A 239 -7.61 -4.14 -6.53
N GLY A 240 -8.13 -4.53 -7.71
CA GLY A 240 -9.27 -3.88 -8.35
C GLY A 240 -8.94 -2.57 -9.05
N TYR A 241 -7.68 -2.30 -9.36
CA TYR A 241 -7.22 -1.13 -10.12
C TYR A 241 -6.80 -1.49 -11.53
N ILE A 242 -6.90 -0.53 -12.44
CA ILE A 242 -6.30 -0.70 -13.78
C ILE A 242 -4.78 -0.68 -13.63
N GLN A 243 -4.14 -1.68 -14.21
CA GLN A 243 -2.70 -1.86 -14.25
C GLN A 243 -2.25 -2.03 -15.71
N ILE A 244 -1.17 -1.34 -16.06
CA ILE A 244 -0.51 -1.47 -17.36
C ILE A 244 0.71 -2.35 -17.18
N SER A 245 0.85 -3.36 -18.02
CA SER A 245 1.84 -4.42 -17.87
C SER A 245 2.49 -4.78 -19.19
N MET A 246 3.60 -5.50 -19.09
CA MET A 246 4.26 -6.16 -20.22
C MET A 246 4.26 -7.66 -19.96
N TYR A 247 3.69 -8.43 -20.89
CA TYR A 247 3.53 -9.86 -20.71
C TYR A 247 4.89 -10.58 -20.64
N LYS A 248 5.19 -11.23 -19.52
CA LYS A 248 6.45 -11.97 -19.26
C LYS A 248 7.71 -11.20 -19.66
N SER A 249 7.74 -9.90 -19.36
CA SER A 249 8.91 -9.06 -19.62
C SER A 249 9.99 -9.21 -18.55
N ASN A 250 11.24 -8.90 -18.89
CA ASN A 250 12.37 -8.95 -17.95
C ASN A 250 12.98 -7.56 -17.77
N LEU A 251 12.94 -7.06 -16.53
CA LEU A 251 13.43 -5.72 -16.16
C LEU A 251 14.91 -5.49 -16.46
N LYS A 252 15.75 -6.53 -16.41
CA LYS A 252 17.20 -6.41 -16.60
C LYS A 252 17.62 -6.37 -18.07
N THR A 253 16.75 -6.81 -18.99
CA THR A 253 17.10 -6.92 -20.42
C THR A 253 16.30 -5.96 -21.26
N VAL A 254 14.97 -6.12 -21.29
CA VAL A 254 14.07 -5.35 -22.14
C VAL A 254 13.31 -4.28 -21.35
N GLY A 255 13.17 -4.43 -20.04
CA GLY A 255 12.42 -3.50 -19.19
C GLY A 255 10.98 -3.94 -18.92
N GLY A 256 10.28 -3.17 -18.09
CA GLY A 256 8.87 -3.36 -17.73
C GLY A 256 7.97 -2.34 -18.42
N ALA A 257 6.68 -2.34 -18.08
CA ALA A 257 5.74 -1.35 -18.59
C ALA A 257 6.18 0.09 -18.24
N SER A 258 6.62 0.30 -16.99
CA SER A 258 7.15 1.58 -16.53
C SER A 258 8.30 2.08 -17.40
N SER A 259 9.37 1.31 -17.57
CA SER A 259 10.54 1.75 -18.34
C SER A 259 10.27 1.83 -19.85
N LEU A 260 9.52 0.88 -20.43
CA LEU A 260 9.29 0.82 -21.88
C LEU A 260 8.27 1.85 -22.36
N MET A 261 7.31 2.23 -21.52
CA MET A 261 6.28 3.22 -21.86
C MET A 261 6.48 4.57 -21.17
N GLY A 262 7.55 4.74 -20.39
CA GLY A 262 7.82 5.94 -19.58
C GLY A 262 6.75 6.20 -18.52
N LEU A 263 6.22 5.16 -17.88
CA LEU A 263 5.19 5.31 -16.86
C LEU A 263 5.83 5.40 -15.48
N ASP A 264 6.02 6.63 -15.02
CA ASP A 264 6.50 6.95 -13.67
C ASP A 264 5.33 7.23 -12.73
N ILE A 265 5.57 7.18 -11.41
CA ILE A 265 4.60 7.63 -10.42
C ILE A 265 4.15 9.07 -10.75
N GLY A 266 2.84 9.31 -10.73
CA GLY A 266 2.23 10.58 -11.12
C GLY A 266 1.96 10.75 -12.62
N THR A 267 2.42 9.84 -13.49
CA THR A 267 2.12 9.89 -14.92
C THR A 267 0.62 9.80 -15.14
N GLN A 268 0.05 10.72 -15.93
CA GLN A 268 -1.38 10.75 -16.22
C GLN A 268 -1.79 9.63 -17.17
N ILE A 269 -2.92 8.99 -16.86
CA ILE A 269 -3.59 8.00 -17.69
C ILE A 269 -5.00 8.52 -17.99
N ARG A 270 -5.40 8.48 -19.27
CA ARG A 270 -6.72 8.96 -19.70
C ARG A 270 -7.51 7.82 -20.31
N LEU A 271 -8.75 7.65 -19.89
CA LEU A 271 -9.76 6.80 -20.51
C LEU A 271 -10.78 7.69 -21.19
N VAL A 272 -11.07 7.41 -22.46
CA VAL A 272 -12.14 8.09 -23.21
C VAL A 272 -13.15 7.04 -23.63
N PHE A 273 -14.43 7.29 -23.35
CA PHE A 273 -15.55 6.41 -23.67
C PHE A 273 -16.31 6.99 -24.87
N GLU A 274 -16.79 6.11 -25.74
CA GLU A 274 -17.59 6.44 -26.93
C GLU A 274 -19.08 6.59 -26.59
#